data_AF-A0A7C5LC38-F1
#
_entry.id   AF-A0A7C5LC38-F1
#
_cell.length_a   1.000
_cell.length_b   1.000
_cell.length_c   1.000
_cell.angle_alpha   90.00
_cell.angle_beta   90.00
_cell.angle_gamma   90.00
#
_symmetry.space_group_name_H-M   'P 1'
#
loop_
_entity.id
_entity.type
_entity.pdbx_description
1 polymer ?
#
loop_
_entity_poly.entity_id
_entity_poly.type
_entity_poly.pdbx_seq_one_letter_code
_entity_poly.pdbx_strand_id
1 'polypeptide(L)'
;MRAKIAFGLALAVLVSSYFGLAGESENVFLKGGVLPRPVLNIAHAGAASIAPQNTIVAGKKALAAGADLWGIDVRLSKDGIFVLMHDKTLERTTNVEEVFPDRAPWEVKDFTLAEIERLDAGSWFLEADPFGQIEAGNVSAEDQASYVGEKVPTLREALLFTVEEGWRIDIEVKPMGYVPPDKIAEKLVFLLEETGATDRAMVSSFDHDILREVKR
;
A
#
# COMPACT_ATOMS: atom_id res chain seq x y z
N MET A 1 -67.79 22.83 14.86
CA MET A 1 -66.78 21.86 15.35
C MET A 1 -66.00 21.34 14.16
N ARG A 2 -64.69 21.16 14.34
CA ARG A 2 -63.64 21.21 13.32
C ARG A 2 -63.56 19.98 12.41
N ALA A 3 -63.28 20.23 11.13
CA ALA A 3 -62.84 19.25 10.15
C ALA A 3 -61.53 18.56 10.59
N LYS A 4 -61.39 17.26 10.31
CA LYS A 4 -60.11 16.55 10.33
C LYS A 4 -59.89 15.89 8.98
N ILE A 5 -58.97 16.50 8.24
CA ILE A 5 -58.31 15.97 7.04
C ILE A 5 -57.27 14.97 7.54
N ALA A 6 -57.31 13.73 7.05
CA ALA A 6 -56.23 12.76 7.27
C ALA A 6 -55.47 12.61 5.94
N PHE A 7 -54.24 13.10 5.96
CA PHE A 7 -53.26 13.08 4.89
C PHE A 7 -52.56 11.72 4.92
N GLY A 8 -52.92 10.82 4.00
CA GLY A 8 -52.20 9.56 3.78
C GLY A 8 -51.10 9.78 2.76
N LEU A 9 -49.89 10.09 3.22
CA LEU A 9 -48.71 10.28 2.37
C LEU A 9 -48.29 8.91 1.79
N ALA A 10 -48.39 8.76 0.48
CA ALA A 10 -47.79 7.64 -0.24
C ALA A 10 -46.26 7.79 -0.20
N LEU A 11 -45.58 6.88 0.50
CA LEU A 11 -44.12 6.79 0.49
C LEU A 11 -43.70 6.13 -0.83
N ALA A 12 -43.40 6.95 -1.83
CA ALA A 12 -42.74 6.49 -3.04
C ALA A 12 -41.31 6.05 -2.70
N VAL A 13 -41.05 4.75 -2.78
CA VAL A 13 -39.69 4.20 -2.77
C VAL A 13 -39.03 4.61 -4.08
N LEU A 14 -38.28 5.70 -4.06
CA LEU A 14 -37.33 6.02 -5.13
C LEU A 14 -36.18 5.02 -5.04
N VAL A 15 -36.29 3.92 -5.79
CA VAL A 15 -35.12 3.14 -6.20
C VAL A 15 -34.34 4.04 -7.17
N SER A 16 -33.46 4.88 -6.62
CA SER A 16 -32.51 5.63 -7.42
C SER A 16 -31.51 4.63 -7.99
N SER A 17 -31.73 4.30 -9.27
CA SER A 17 -30.78 3.65 -10.15
C SER A 17 -29.50 4.47 -10.20
N TYR A 18 -28.55 4.18 -9.31
CA TYR A 18 -27.14 4.54 -9.47
C TYR A 18 -26.52 3.59 -10.50
N PHE A 19 -27.00 3.69 -11.74
CA PHE A 19 -26.30 3.22 -12.91
C PHE A 19 -25.62 4.46 -13.52
N GLY A 20 -24.30 4.51 -13.44
CA GLY A 20 -23.47 5.41 -14.23
C GLY A 20 -22.94 6.65 -13.50
N LEU A 21 -21.85 6.48 -12.74
CA LEU A 21 -20.62 7.26 -12.88
C LEU A 21 -19.43 6.37 -12.49
N ALA A 22 -19.39 5.15 -13.01
CA ALA A 22 -18.09 4.54 -13.31
C ALA A 22 -17.63 5.27 -14.56
N GLY A 23 -16.92 6.39 -14.38
CA GLY A 23 -16.02 6.81 -15.43
C GLY A 23 -15.11 5.61 -15.68
N GLU A 24 -15.06 5.12 -16.91
CA GLU A 24 -13.98 4.23 -17.33
C GLU A 24 -12.70 4.91 -16.84
N SER A 25 -12.01 4.30 -15.87
CA SER A 25 -10.68 4.75 -15.50
C SER A 25 -9.83 4.52 -16.73
N GLU A 26 -9.71 5.54 -17.58
CA GLU A 26 -8.82 5.44 -18.74
C GLU A 26 -7.44 5.11 -18.21
N ASN A 27 -6.97 3.92 -18.56
CA ASN A 27 -5.66 3.43 -18.17
C ASN A 27 -4.59 4.37 -18.76
N VAL A 28 -4.15 5.33 -17.94
CA VAL A 28 -3.18 6.37 -18.33
C VAL A 28 -1.84 5.74 -18.75
N PHE A 29 -1.55 4.51 -18.32
CA PHE A 29 -0.35 3.79 -18.73
C PHE A 29 -0.46 3.10 -20.10
N LEU A 30 -1.68 2.71 -20.54
CA LEU A 30 -1.82 1.76 -21.66
C LEU A 30 -2.50 2.30 -22.93
N LYS A 31 -3.23 3.42 -22.91
CA LYS A 31 -3.77 4.01 -24.16
C LYS A 31 -3.84 5.52 -24.14
N GLY A 32 -2.84 6.18 -24.72
CA GLY A 32 -2.97 7.54 -25.28
C GLY A 32 -3.22 8.70 -24.30
N GLY A 33 -3.41 8.41 -23.01
CA GLY A 33 -3.36 9.40 -21.95
C GLY A 33 -1.96 9.99 -21.92
N VAL A 34 -1.83 11.25 -22.29
CA VAL A 34 -0.59 12.00 -22.09
C VAL A 34 -0.34 12.01 -20.59
N LEU A 35 0.67 11.27 -20.13
CA LEU A 35 1.21 11.51 -18.79
C LEU A 35 1.42 13.01 -18.67
N PRO A 36 0.91 13.68 -17.62
CA PRO A 36 0.87 15.14 -17.56
C PRO A 36 2.27 15.77 -17.71
N ARG A 37 3.33 14.96 -17.53
CA ARG A 37 4.74 15.32 -17.71
C ARG A 37 5.52 14.16 -18.34
N PRO A 38 6.57 14.43 -19.12
CA PRO A 38 7.40 13.40 -19.78
C PRO A 38 8.31 12.62 -18.81
N VAL A 39 8.41 13.06 -17.55
CA VAL A 39 9.24 12.45 -16.50
C VAL A 39 8.34 12.21 -15.29
N LEU A 40 8.42 11.00 -14.72
CA LEU A 40 7.70 10.60 -13.52
C LEU A 40 8.66 10.49 -12.34
N ASN A 41 8.26 11.05 -11.20
CA ASN A 41 8.95 10.92 -9.93
C ASN A 41 8.28 9.84 -9.08
N ILE A 42 9.00 8.76 -8.82
CA ILE A 42 8.52 7.64 -8.00
C ILE A 42 9.11 7.76 -6.60
N ALA A 43 8.26 7.86 -5.58
CA ALA A 43 8.68 7.90 -4.18
C ALA A 43 9.02 6.49 -3.69
N HIS A 44 10.29 6.13 -3.78
CA HIS A 44 10.80 4.80 -3.44
C HIS A 44 10.60 4.45 -1.96
N ALA A 45 9.80 3.42 -1.70
CA ALA A 45 9.30 3.01 -0.38
C ALA A 45 8.53 4.13 0.35
N GLY A 46 7.89 5.04 -0.40
CA GLY A 46 7.29 6.29 0.09
C GLY A 46 8.33 7.39 0.27
N ALA A 47 8.08 8.34 1.18
CA ALA A 47 9.05 9.39 1.51
C ALA A 47 10.12 8.87 2.50
N ALA A 48 10.81 7.78 2.14
CA ALA A 48 11.66 6.99 3.03
C ALA A 48 12.82 7.77 3.67
N SER A 49 13.20 8.92 3.12
CA SER A 49 14.20 9.80 3.73
C SER A 49 13.70 10.51 4.99
N ILE A 50 12.39 10.74 5.11
CA ILE A 50 11.78 11.55 6.18
C ILE A 50 10.65 10.82 6.93
N ALA A 51 10.36 9.57 6.59
CA ALA A 51 9.35 8.71 7.22
C ALA A 51 9.78 7.24 7.16
N PRO A 52 9.30 6.38 8.08
CA PRO A 52 9.62 4.95 8.07
C PRO A 52 9.17 4.31 6.76
N GLN A 53 10.11 3.75 6.00
CA GLN A 53 9.88 3.20 4.67
C GLN A 53 8.73 2.17 4.65
N ASN A 54 8.03 2.05 3.52
CA ASN A 54 7.00 1.02 3.29
C ASN A 54 5.82 1.05 4.31
N THR A 55 5.53 2.21 4.89
CA THR A 55 4.35 2.47 5.74
C THR A 55 3.33 3.37 5.06
N ILE A 56 2.08 3.40 5.55
CA ILE A 56 1.06 4.34 5.07
C ILE A 56 1.48 5.79 5.35
N VAL A 57 2.15 6.07 6.48
CA VAL A 57 2.65 7.42 6.78
C VAL A 57 3.71 7.88 5.76
N ALA A 58 4.60 6.98 5.33
CA ALA A 58 5.56 7.30 4.27
C ALA A 58 4.86 7.54 2.91
N GLY A 59 3.80 6.79 2.61
CA GLY A 59 2.93 7.03 1.45
C GLY A 59 2.27 8.41 1.48
N LYS A 60 1.62 8.77 2.61
CA LYS A 60 1.00 10.08 2.82
C LYS A 60 1.99 11.23 2.65
N LYS A 61 3.20 11.10 3.19
CA LYS A 61 4.26 12.10 3.02
C LYS A 61 4.73 12.24 1.57
N ALA A 62 4.88 11.12 0.87
CA ALA A 62 5.26 11.13 -0.55
C ALA A 62 4.18 11.80 -1.42
N LEU A 63 2.91 11.51 -1.16
CA LEU A 63 1.79 12.15 -1.83
C LEU A 63 1.78 13.67 -1.58
N ALA A 64 1.96 14.08 -0.32
CA ALA A 64 2.04 15.50 0.06
C ALA A 64 3.23 16.23 -0.58
N ALA A 65 4.33 15.53 -0.82
CA ALA A 65 5.50 16.04 -1.55
C ALA A 65 5.28 16.13 -3.07
N GLY A 66 4.16 15.63 -3.59
CA GLY A 66 3.80 15.70 -5.01
C GLY A 66 4.47 14.64 -5.89
N ALA A 67 4.85 13.48 -5.32
CA ALA A 67 5.36 12.36 -6.12
C ALA A 67 4.28 11.82 -7.07
N ASP A 68 4.67 11.43 -8.28
CA ASP A 68 3.74 10.94 -9.31
C ASP A 68 3.24 9.52 -9.00
N LEU A 69 4.11 8.68 -8.40
CA LEU A 69 3.81 7.31 -7.98
C LEU A 69 4.34 7.03 -6.57
N TRP A 70 3.65 6.16 -5.85
CA TRP A 70 4.18 5.49 -4.66
C TRP A 70 4.98 4.25 -5.07
N GLY A 71 6.29 4.21 -4.85
CA GLY A 71 7.05 2.97 -4.98
C GLY A 71 6.96 2.17 -3.69
N ILE A 72 6.61 0.89 -3.78
CA ILE A 72 6.54 -0.03 -2.63
C ILE A 72 7.20 -1.37 -2.94
N ASP A 73 7.62 -2.06 -1.89
CA ASP A 73 8.15 -3.42 -1.98
C ASP A 73 7.20 -4.40 -1.32
N VAL A 74 6.94 -5.55 -1.95
CA VAL A 74 6.06 -6.56 -1.36
C VAL A 74 6.68 -7.94 -1.22
N ARG A 75 6.32 -8.62 -0.14
CA ARG A 75 6.63 -10.03 0.15
C ARG A 75 5.41 -10.73 0.72
N LEU A 76 5.36 -12.06 0.60
CA LEU A 76 4.29 -12.88 1.16
C LEU A 76 4.62 -13.29 2.59
N SER A 77 3.66 -13.09 3.49
CA SER A 77 3.63 -13.72 4.81
C SER A 77 3.45 -15.24 4.69
N LYS A 78 3.60 -15.95 5.81
CA LYS A 78 3.40 -17.41 5.92
C LYS A 78 2.04 -17.89 5.44
N ASP A 79 1.01 -17.11 5.72
CA ASP A 79 -0.38 -17.33 5.29
C ASP A 79 -0.69 -16.72 3.91
N GLY A 80 0.34 -16.30 3.19
CA GLY A 80 0.26 -15.88 1.79
C GLY A 80 -0.37 -14.50 1.60
N ILE A 81 -0.28 -13.60 2.57
CA ILE A 81 -0.75 -12.21 2.40
C ILE A 81 0.44 -11.35 1.99
N PHE A 82 0.25 -10.49 0.98
CA PHE A 82 1.29 -9.52 0.62
C PHE A 82 1.36 -8.44 1.70
N VAL A 83 2.55 -8.28 2.28
CA VAL A 83 2.91 -7.20 3.20
C VAL A 83 3.96 -6.31 2.56
N LEU A 84 3.93 -5.02 2.88
CA LEU A 84 4.91 -4.05 2.41
C LEU A 84 6.23 -4.27 3.16
N MET A 85 7.21 -4.86 2.49
CA MET A 85 8.50 -5.20 3.10
C MET A 85 9.59 -5.37 2.04
N HIS A 86 10.65 -4.57 2.17
CA HIS A 86 11.80 -4.65 1.27
C HIS A 86 12.65 -5.90 1.52
N ASP A 87 12.98 -6.16 2.79
CA ASP A 87 13.95 -7.17 3.18
C ASP A 87 13.32 -8.56 3.34
N LYS A 88 14.14 -9.61 3.27
CA LYS A 88 13.68 -10.97 3.55
C LYS A 88 13.29 -11.13 5.03
N THR A 89 13.93 -10.38 5.93
CA THR A 89 13.73 -10.41 7.38
C THR A 89 12.98 -9.18 7.86
N LEU A 90 12.34 -9.30 9.02
CA LEU A 90 11.59 -8.23 9.66
C LEU A 90 12.49 -7.32 10.54
N GLU A 91 13.70 -7.78 10.88
CA GLU A 91 14.56 -7.23 11.95
C GLU A 91 14.97 -5.76 11.75
N ARG A 92 15.34 -5.34 10.54
CA ARG A 92 15.90 -4.00 10.32
C ARG A 92 14.87 -2.89 10.53
N THR A 93 13.62 -3.15 10.17
CA THR A 93 12.57 -2.12 10.10
C THR A 93 11.38 -2.44 10.97
N THR A 94 11.55 -3.33 11.96
CA THR A 94 10.53 -3.59 12.97
C THR A 94 11.16 -3.97 14.31
N ASN A 95 10.36 -4.06 15.37
CA ASN A 95 10.78 -4.58 16.67
C ASN A 95 10.62 -6.11 16.84
N VAL A 96 10.73 -6.89 15.76
CA VAL A 96 10.47 -8.34 15.77
C VAL A 96 11.33 -9.11 16.79
N GLU A 97 12.57 -8.67 17.02
CA GLU A 97 13.49 -9.31 17.98
C GLU A 97 12.95 -9.22 19.42
N GLU A 98 12.25 -8.13 19.75
CA GLU A 98 11.63 -7.94 21.06
C GLU A 98 10.32 -8.71 21.19
N VAL A 99 9.49 -8.69 20.15
CA VAL A 99 8.14 -9.29 20.18
C VAL A 99 8.21 -10.83 20.04
N PHE A 100 9.21 -11.33 19.29
CA PHE A 100 9.38 -12.75 18.98
C PHE A 100 10.86 -13.20 19.07
N PRO A 101 11.54 -13.09 20.23
CA PRO A 101 12.98 -13.34 20.36
C PRO A 101 13.40 -14.76 19.95
N ASP A 102 12.52 -15.75 20.14
CA ASP A 102 12.81 -17.16 19.87
C ASP A 102 12.51 -17.59 18.42
N ARG A 103 12.32 -16.64 17.50
CA ARG A 103 11.88 -16.89 16.11
C ARG A 103 12.86 -16.42 15.04
N ALA A 104 14.12 -16.17 15.42
CA ALA A 104 15.20 -15.93 14.46
C ALA A 104 15.23 -17.03 13.37
N PRO A 105 15.51 -16.70 12.09
CA PRO A 105 16.03 -15.42 11.59
C PRO A 105 14.96 -14.38 11.19
N TRP A 106 13.71 -14.51 11.67
CA TRP A 106 12.65 -13.53 11.43
C TRP A 106 12.31 -13.26 9.95
N GLU A 107 12.45 -14.27 9.08
CA GLU A 107 12.06 -14.14 7.68
C GLU A 107 10.54 -13.94 7.53
N VAL A 108 10.11 -13.01 6.66
CA VAL A 108 8.70 -12.66 6.45
C VAL A 108 7.83 -13.89 6.18
N LYS A 109 8.36 -14.86 5.41
CA LYS A 109 7.66 -16.10 5.04
C LYS A 109 7.32 -17.01 6.22
N ASP A 110 7.95 -16.79 7.38
CA ASP A 110 7.77 -17.63 8.58
C ASP A 110 6.78 -17.03 9.57
N PHE A 111 6.20 -15.86 9.29
CA PHE A 111 5.25 -15.14 10.14
C PHE A 111 3.90 -14.99 9.45
N THR A 112 2.79 -15.22 10.16
CA THR A 112 1.45 -14.91 9.63
C THR A 112 1.21 -13.40 9.64
N LEU A 113 0.21 -12.93 8.89
CA LEU A 113 -0.18 -11.50 8.95
C LEU A 113 -0.49 -11.07 10.40
N ALA A 114 -1.26 -11.88 11.13
CA ALA A 114 -1.63 -11.59 12.51
C ALA A 114 -0.41 -11.50 13.46
N GLU A 115 0.69 -12.22 13.16
CA GLU A 115 1.94 -12.05 13.90
C GLU A 115 2.66 -10.75 13.50
N ILE A 116 2.69 -10.43 12.20
CA ILE A 116 3.32 -9.21 11.66
C ILE A 116 2.60 -7.94 12.15
N GLU A 117 1.27 -7.94 12.26
CA GLU A 117 0.47 -6.80 12.75
C GLU A 117 0.77 -6.42 14.20
N ARG A 118 1.40 -7.31 14.97
CA ARG A 118 1.83 -7.03 16.35
C ARG A 118 3.09 -6.18 16.41
N LEU A 119 3.82 -6.06 15.30
CA LEU A 119 5.08 -5.34 15.24
C LEU A 119 4.85 -3.82 15.15
N ASP A 120 5.87 -3.10 15.58
CA ASP A 120 6.07 -1.67 15.32
C ASP A 120 7.05 -1.53 14.16
N ALA A 121 6.62 -0.90 13.06
CA ALA A 121 7.36 -0.69 11.83
C ALA A 121 7.86 0.76 11.66
N GLY A 122 7.70 1.60 12.69
CA GLY A 122 8.04 3.02 12.62
C GLY A 122 9.08 3.50 13.63
N SER A 123 9.11 2.94 14.86
CA SER A 123 10.04 3.40 15.91
C SER A 123 11.52 3.26 15.53
N TRP A 124 11.88 2.23 14.76
CA TRP A 124 13.25 2.03 14.25
C TRP A 124 13.79 3.25 13.48
N PHE A 125 12.91 4.00 12.79
CA PHE A 125 13.31 5.16 12.00
C PHE A 125 13.76 6.31 12.91
N LEU A 126 13.11 6.46 14.07
CA LEU A 126 13.45 7.47 15.07
C LEU A 126 14.78 7.16 15.76
N GLU A 127 15.03 5.87 16.02
CA GLU A 127 16.24 5.39 16.68
C GLU A 127 17.46 5.43 15.75
N ALA A 128 17.28 5.04 14.50
CA ALA A 128 18.36 4.93 13.54
C ALA A 128 18.69 6.23 12.80
N ASP A 129 17.74 7.16 12.69
CA ASP A 129 17.79 8.36 11.82
C ASP A 129 18.55 8.08 10.51
N PRO A 130 18.08 7.14 9.68
CA PRO A 130 18.89 6.50 8.65
C PRO A 130 19.42 7.46 7.57
N PHE A 131 18.86 8.66 7.49
CA PHE A 131 19.24 9.71 6.54
C PHE A 131 19.65 11.03 7.22
N GLY A 132 19.84 11.05 8.54
CA GLY A 132 20.20 12.25 9.30
C GLY A 132 19.17 13.38 9.21
N GLN A 133 17.90 13.06 8.90
CA GLN A 133 16.87 14.06 8.64
C GLN A 133 16.19 14.53 9.93
N ILE A 134 16.20 13.70 10.97
CA ILE A 134 15.71 14.10 12.29
C ILE A 134 16.71 15.07 12.91
N GLU A 135 18.00 14.73 12.91
CA GLU A 135 19.06 15.63 13.39
C GLU A 135 19.08 16.96 12.62
N ALA A 136 18.88 16.91 11.29
CA ALA A 136 18.81 18.11 10.45
C ALA A 136 17.55 18.97 10.68
N GLY A 137 16.57 18.49 11.47
CA GLY A 137 15.33 19.21 11.76
C GLY A 137 14.29 19.16 10.63
N ASN A 138 14.45 18.24 9.67
CA ASN A 138 13.54 18.08 8.53
C ASN A 138 12.33 17.17 8.83
N VAL A 139 12.33 16.50 9.99
CA VAL A 139 11.19 15.71 10.48
C VAL A 139 10.64 16.37 11.74
N SER A 140 9.41 16.88 11.67
CA SER A 140 8.79 17.61 12.79
C SER A 140 8.55 16.71 14.00
N ALA A 141 8.43 17.28 15.19
CA ALA A 141 8.11 16.50 16.40
C ALA A 141 6.73 15.81 16.31
N GLU A 142 5.77 16.42 15.62
CA GLU A 142 4.45 15.83 15.36
C GLU A 142 4.57 14.60 14.46
N ASP A 143 5.37 14.71 13.39
CA ASP A 143 5.65 13.57 12.52
C ASP A 143 6.36 12.45 13.28
N GLN A 144 7.39 12.77 14.06
CA GLN A 144 8.11 11.78 14.87
C GLN A 144 7.15 11.04 15.80
N ALA A 145 6.24 11.76 16.48
CA ALA A 145 5.24 11.14 17.33
C ALA A 145 4.27 10.24 16.55
N SER A 146 3.94 10.59 15.30
CA SER A 146 3.06 9.79 14.44
C SER A 146 3.68 8.48 13.95
N TYR A 147 5.01 8.34 14.01
CA TYR A 147 5.70 7.15 13.52
C TYR A 147 5.73 6.01 14.55
N VAL A 148 5.58 6.32 15.84
CA VAL A 148 5.61 5.32 16.91
C VAL A 148 4.42 4.39 16.79
N GLY A 149 4.66 3.09 16.75
CA GLY A 149 3.62 2.06 16.67
C GLY A 149 3.00 1.87 15.28
N GLU A 150 3.56 2.50 14.25
CA GLU A 150 3.15 2.26 12.85
C GLU A 150 3.18 0.77 12.52
N LYS A 151 2.26 0.34 11.67
CA LYS A 151 2.12 -1.07 11.29
C LYS A 151 2.82 -1.35 9.99
N VAL A 152 3.22 -2.61 9.79
CA VAL A 152 3.58 -3.13 8.46
C VAL A 152 2.27 -3.25 7.67
N PRO A 153 2.03 -2.44 6.63
CA PRO A 153 0.79 -2.50 5.88
C PRO A 153 0.73 -3.74 4.99
N THR A 154 -0.48 -4.19 4.69
CA THR A 154 -0.74 -5.13 3.59
C THR A 154 -0.73 -4.39 2.25
N LEU A 155 -0.46 -5.12 1.16
CA LEU A 155 -0.62 -4.57 -0.19
C LEU A 155 -2.06 -4.09 -0.42
N ARG A 156 -3.06 -4.81 0.12
CA ARG A 156 -4.47 -4.41 -0.04
C ARG A 156 -4.74 -3.03 0.56
N GLU A 157 -4.23 -2.74 1.75
CA GLU A 157 -4.37 -1.42 2.37
C GLU A 157 -3.67 -0.33 1.54
N ALA A 158 -2.46 -0.61 1.04
CA ALA A 158 -1.74 0.33 0.19
C ALA A 158 -2.46 0.61 -1.14
N LEU A 159 -3.05 -0.41 -1.76
CA LEU A 159 -3.86 -0.27 -2.99
C LEU A 159 -5.12 0.53 -2.75
N LEU A 160 -5.86 0.27 -1.67
CA LEU A 160 -7.07 1.03 -1.33
C LEU A 160 -6.76 2.50 -1.07
N PHE A 161 -5.71 2.79 -0.30
CA PHE A 161 -5.22 4.16 -0.10
C PHE A 161 -4.86 4.85 -1.43
N THR A 162 -4.15 4.15 -2.32
CA THR A 162 -3.78 4.66 -3.65
C THR A 162 -5.02 4.99 -4.50
N VAL A 163 -6.03 4.13 -4.46
CA VAL A 163 -7.28 4.31 -5.21
C VAL A 163 -8.06 5.51 -4.67
N GLU A 164 -8.23 5.58 -3.36
CA GLU A 164 -8.92 6.67 -2.64
C GLU A 164 -8.32 8.04 -2.97
N GLU A 165 -6.98 8.14 -2.96
CA GLU A 165 -6.27 9.39 -3.19
C GLU A 165 -6.14 9.79 -4.68
N GLY A 166 -6.71 9.02 -5.62
CA GLY A 166 -6.53 9.31 -7.04
C GLY A 166 -5.08 9.07 -7.53
N TRP A 167 -4.27 8.34 -6.77
CA TRP A 167 -2.83 8.21 -6.99
C TRP A 167 -2.47 6.98 -7.84
N ARG A 168 -1.17 6.79 -8.06
CA ARG A 168 -0.58 5.66 -8.80
C ARG A 168 0.49 4.98 -7.95
N ILE A 169 0.74 3.71 -8.24
CA ILE A 169 1.65 2.88 -7.44
C ILE A 169 2.56 2.05 -8.33
N ASP A 170 3.82 1.93 -7.94
CA ASP A 170 4.79 0.97 -8.47
C ASP A 170 5.01 -0.11 -7.42
N ILE A 171 4.68 -1.35 -7.78
CA ILE A 171 4.70 -2.51 -6.89
C ILE A 171 5.89 -3.37 -7.28
N GLU A 172 6.98 -3.28 -6.51
CA GLU A 172 8.10 -4.18 -6.66
C GLU A 172 7.80 -5.50 -5.93
N VAL A 173 7.53 -6.55 -6.71
CA VAL A 173 7.41 -7.91 -6.16
C VAL A 173 8.80 -8.45 -5.93
N LYS A 174 9.24 -8.53 -4.67
CA LYS A 174 10.57 -9.06 -4.35
C LYS A 174 10.66 -10.56 -4.70
N PRO A 175 11.83 -11.05 -5.14
CA PRO A 175 12.01 -12.47 -5.41
C PRO A 175 11.69 -13.35 -4.19
N MET A 176 10.86 -14.36 -4.40
CA MET A 176 10.37 -15.31 -3.39
C MET A 176 10.46 -16.73 -3.93
N GLY A 177 11.68 -17.25 -4.10
CA GLY A 177 11.94 -18.56 -4.73
C GLY A 177 11.32 -19.80 -4.04
N TYR A 178 10.52 -19.60 -2.99
CA TYR A 178 9.73 -20.63 -2.32
C TYR A 178 8.26 -20.64 -2.77
N VAL A 179 7.81 -19.70 -3.60
CA VAL A 179 6.47 -19.66 -4.20
C VAL A 179 6.59 -19.68 -5.72
N PRO A 180 5.85 -20.54 -6.44
CA PRO A 180 5.81 -20.52 -7.90
C PRO A 180 5.41 -19.13 -8.45
N PRO A 181 6.10 -18.61 -9.49
CA PRO A 181 5.82 -17.30 -10.06
C PRO A 181 4.37 -17.08 -10.52
N ASP A 182 3.72 -18.11 -11.06
CA ASP A 182 2.31 -18.07 -11.50
C ASP A 182 1.36 -17.83 -10.33
N LYS A 183 1.65 -18.39 -9.16
CA LYS A 183 0.84 -18.19 -7.94
C LYS A 183 1.04 -16.82 -7.32
N ILE A 184 2.23 -16.26 -7.42
CA ILE A 184 2.49 -14.87 -7.03
C ILE A 184 1.70 -13.92 -7.94
N ALA A 185 1.78 -14.13 -9.25
CA ALA A 185 1.07 -13.33 -10.25
C ALA A 185 -0.46 -13.42 -10.08
N GLU A 186 -1.03 -14.62 -9.96
CA GLU A 186 -2.47 -14.85 -9.75
C GLU A 186 -2.99 -14.04 -8.55
N LYS A 187 -2.27 -14.09 -7.41
CA LYS A 187 -2.66 -13.36 -6.20
C LYS A 187 -2.52 -11.85 -6.35
N LEU A 188 -1.47 -11.38 -7.03
CA LEU A 188 -1.27 -9.96 -7.29
C LEU A 188 -2.37 -9.39 -8.19
N VAL A 189 -2.64 -10.05 -9.32
CA VAL A 189 -3.68 -9.63 -10.28
C VAL A 189 -5.04 -9.64 -9.60
N PHE A 190 -5.37 -10.66 -8.83
CA PHE A 190 -6.61 -10.70 -8.04
C PHE A 190 -6.75 -9.48 -7.13
N LEU A 191 -5.69 -9.08 -6.41
CA LEU A 191 -5.75 -7.90 -5.54
C LEU A 191 -5.92 -6.60 -6.35
N LEU A 192 -5.23 -6.46 -7.48
CA LEU A 192 -5.37 -5.28 -8.34
C LEU A 192 -6.80 -5.12 -8.85
N GLU A 193 -7.42 -6.23 -9.29
CA GLU A 193 -8.82 -6.25 -9.73
C GLU A 193 -9.78 -5.96 -8.56
N GLU A 194 -9.59 -6.63 -7.42
CA GLU A 194 -10.46 -6.49 -6.25
C GLU A 194 -10.48 -5.07 -5.69
N THR A 195 -9.34 -4.38 -5.67
CA THR A 195 -9.25 -3.01 -5.17
C THR A 195 -9.56 -1.96 -6.25
N GLY A 196 -9.74 -2.35 -7.51
CA GLY A 196 -9.91 -1.42 -8.64
C GLY A 196 -8.63 -0.64 -8.99
N ALA A 197 -7.46 -1.21 -8.71
CA ALA A 197 -6.15 -0.57 -8.91
C ALA A 197 -5.49 -0.93 -10.25
N THR A 198 -6.10 -1.80 -11.07
CA THR A 198 -5.54 -2.31 -12.34
C THR A 198 -5.03 -1.21 -13.27
N ASP A 199 -5.72 -0.06 -13.36
CA ASP A 199 -5.35 1.05 -14.24
C ASP A 199 -4.35 2.04 -13.63
N ARG A 200 -3.88 1.76 -12.41
CA ARG A 200 -3.05 2.66 -11.59
C ARG A 200 -1.73 2.03 -11.16
N ALA A 201 -1.61 0.71 -11.30
CA ALA A 201 -0.45 -0.04 -10.87
C ALA A 201 0.55 -0.26 -12.02
N MET A 202 1.80 0.06 -11.74
CA MET A 202 2.96 -0.50 -12.42
C MET A 202 3.49 -1.67 -11.59
N VAL A 203 3.85 -2.78 -12.23
CA VAL A 203 4.44 -3.94 -11.55
C VAL A 203 5.89 -4.09 -11.99
N SER A 204 6.79 -4.16 -11.02
CA SER A 204 8.22 -4.35 -11.21
C SER A 204 8.72 -5.56 -10.41
N SER A 205 9.81 -6.18 -10.86
CA SER A 205 10.46 -7.29 -10.16
C SER A 205 11.82 -7.60 -10.77
N PHE A 206 12.77 -8.03 -9.94
CA PHE A 206 14.00 -8.67 -10.40
C PHE A 206 13.81 -10.15 -10.77
N ASP A 207 12.69 -10.75 -10.41
CA ASP A 207 12.30 -12.09 -10.87
C ASP A 207 11.46 -11.96 -12.15
N HIS A 208 12.11 -12.14 -13.30
CA HIS A 208 11.47 -11.97 -14.60
C HIS A 208 10.38 -13.00 -14.89
N ASP A 209 10.36 -14.14 -14.19
CA ASP A 209 9.27 -15.12 -14.34
C ASP A 209 7.95 -14.57 -13.79
N ILE A 210 8.00 -13.86 -12.67
CA ILE A 210 6.81 -13.19 -12.10
C ILE A 210 6.24 -12.19 -13.12
N LEU A 211 7.10 -11.36 -13.73
CA LEU A 211 6.67 -10.37 -14.73
C LEU A 211 6.08 -11.02 -15.99
N ARG A 212 6.62 -12.18 -16.40
CA ARG A 212 6.08 -12.94 -17.53
C ARG A 212 4.67 -13.47 -17.22
N GLU A 213 4.44 -13.96 -16.01
CA GLU A 213 3.13 -14.47 -15.60
C GLU A 213 2.11 -13.35 -15.38
N VAL A 214 2.49 -12.21 -14.80
CA VAL A 214 1.60 -11.04 -14.64
C VAL A 214 1.10 -10.49 -15.98
N LYS A 215 1.90 -10.62 -17.05
CA LYS A 215 1.56 -10.09 -18.38
C LYS A 215 0.68 -11.04 -19.22
N ARG A 216 0.52 -12.30 -18.83
CA ARG A 216 -0.25 -13.30 -19.59
C ARG A 216 -1.75 -13.10 -19.44
#